data_AF-A0A517MUQ0-F1
#
_entry.id   AF-A0A517MUQ0-F1
#
_cell.length_a   1.000
_cell.length_b   1.000
_cell.length_c   1.000
_cell.angle_alpha   90.00
_cell.angle_beta   90.00
_cell.angle_gamma   90.00
#
_symmetry.space_group_name_H-M   'P 1'
#
loop_
_entity.id
_entity.type
_entity.pdbx_description
1 polymer ?
#
loop_
_entity_poly.entity_id
_entity_poly.type
_entity_poly.pdbx_seq_one_letter_code
_entity_poly.pdbx_strand_id
1 'polypeptide(L)'
;MRLRYTLKIAGIWALVALVGTATNAGTFKTIVIDDDHSDWIGIPVVDSDAADNVGSIDIAETQIANDANFLYIRNTFHSSVSLGLFTGIDVDDDVATGFDIFGLGLIGQDSGWQNDFPFTSSNGGLSGAGIFNDGQGMTGDFFGSGAALLDAFADSNERELAISLDILRNPPTALGEVFPDDTVRLLFWTDTGNGDVSGVINYTLAVPEPASACLLVAMAGCLVFTRRR
;
A
#
# COMPACT_ATOMS: atom_id res chain seq x y z
N MET A 1 -64.18 -31.09 -11.62
CA MET A 1 -62.99 -30.69 -12.39
C MET A 1 -63.09 -29.21 -12.72
N ARG A 2 -62.43 -28.34 -11.97
CA ARG A 2 -62.09 -26.94 -12.33
C ARG A 2 -60.98 -26.48 -11.38
N LEU A 3 -59.82 -26.26 -11.99
CA LEU A 3 -58.53 -25.89 -11.42
C LEU A 3 -58.59 -24.44 -10.92
N ARG A 4 -58.09 -24.15 -9.71
CA ARG A 4 -57.75 -22.78 -9.29
C ARG A 4 -56.35 -22.80 -8.71
N TYR A 5 -55.37 -22.39 -9.51
CA TYR A 5 -54.02 -22.09 -9.05
C TYR A 5 -54.01 -20.69 -8.44
N THR A 6 -53.64 -20.62 -7.17
CA THR A 6 -53.20 -19.41 -6.47
C THR A 6 -51.72 -19.19 -6.78
N LEU A 7 -51.37 -18.07 -7.42
CA LEU A 7 -49.98 -17.60 -7.46
C LEU A 7 -49.89 -16.34 -6.59
N LYS A 8 -49.23 -16.48 -5.44
CA LYS A 8 -48.87 -15.38 -4.54
C LYS A 8 -47.70 -14.63 -5.16
N ILE A 9 -47.86 -13.32 -5.37
CA ILE A 9 -46.77 -12.42 -5.74
C ILE A 9 -45.87 -12.29 -4.49
N ALA A 10 -44.67 -12.85 -4.54
CA ALA A 10 -43.63 -12.68 -3.53
C ALA A 10 -42.85 -11.39 -3.80
N GLY A 11 -42.53 -10.69 -2.71
CA GLY A 11 -42.06 -9.31 -2.70
C GLY A 11 -40.70 -9.06 -3.36
N ILE A 12 -40.56 -7.82 -3.81
CA ILE A 12 -39.34 -7.22 -4.33
C ILE A 12 -38.47 -6.85 -3.12
N TRP A 13 -37.31 -7.47 -2.98
CA TRP A 13 -36.24 -6.97 -2.10
C TRP A 13 -35.50 -5.86 -2.84
N ALA A 14 -35.61 -4.63 -2.34
CA ALA A 14 -34.79 -3.51 -2.80
C ALA A 14 -33.39 -3.64 -2.17
N LEU A 15 -32.38 -3.87 -3.00
CA LEU A 15 -30.98 -3.72 -2.62
C LEU A 15 -30.65 -2.24 -2.63
N VAL A 16 -30.46 -1.62 -1.46
CA VAL A 16 -29.88 -0.29 -1.35
C VAL A 16 -28.36 -0.47 -1.51
N ALA A 17 -27.83 -0.10 -2.67
CA ALA A 17 -26.39 0.03 -2.85
C ALA A 17 -25.94 1.29 -2.10
N LEU A 18 -25.28 1.10 -0.97
CA LEU A 18 -24.49 2.15 -0.34
C LEU A 18 -23.34 2.46 -1.30
N VAL A 19 -23.30 3.65 -1.88
CA VAL A 19 -22.11 4.14 -2.59
C VAL A 19 -21.10 4.53 -1.51
N GLY A 20 -20.44 3.53 -0.95
CA GLY A 20 -19.16 3.74 -0.29
C GLY A 20 -18.11 3.97 -1.38
N THR A 21 -17.17 4.88 -1.14
CA THR A 21 -15.92 4.92 -1.90
C THR A 21 -15.34 3.51 -1.86
N ALA A 22 -15.14 2.88 -3.01
CA ALA A 22 -14.50 1.58 -3.07
C ALA A 22 -13.08 1.74 -2.54
N THR A 23 -12.86 1.40 -1.28
CA THR A 23 -11.53 1.06 -0.80
C THR A 23 -11.10 -0.14 -1.64
N ASN A 24 -10.14 0.06 -2.55
CA ASN A 24 -9.57 -1.07 -3.25
C ASN A 24 -8.82 -1.88 -2.19
N ALA A 25 -9.33 -3.07 -1.87
CA ALA A 25 -8.52 -4.06 -1.20
C ALA A 25 -7.24 -4.23 -2.03
N GLY A 26 -6.09 -4.24 -1.37
CA GLY A 26 -4.80 -4.42 -2.00
C GLY A 26 -4.68 -5.76 -2.73
N THR A 27 -3.49 -6.04 -3.26
CA THR A 27 -3.21 -7.33 -3.90
C THR A 27 -2.46 -8.25 -2.94
N PHE A 28 -3.02 -9.42 -2.60
CA PHE A 28 -2.31 -10.41 -1.78
C PHE A 28 -1.34 -11.22 -2.65
N LYS A 29 -0.04 -10.95 -2.53
CA LYS A 29 1.02 -11.61 -3.30
C LYS A 29 2.37 -11.47 -2.59
N THR A 30 3.12 -12.57 -2.52
CA THR A 30 4.53 -12.55 -2.10
C THR A 30 5.39 -12.14 -3.28
N ILE A 31 6.26 -11.16 -3.06
CA ILE A 31 7.25 -10.65 -4.02
C ILE A 31 8.65 -11.05 -3.54
N VAL A 32 9.51 -11.44 -4.47
CA VAL A 32 10.93 -11.67 -4.21
C VAL A 32 11.66 -10.39 -4.57
N ILE A 33 12.40 -9.81 -3.61
CA ILE A 33 13.19 -8.60 -3.84
C ILE A 33 14.55 -9.03 -4.42
N ASP A 34 14.68 -8.98 -5.75
CA ASP A 34 15.85 -9.49 -6.47
C ASP A 34 16.15 -8.86 -7.86
N ASP A 35 15.53 -7.72 -8.19
CA ASP A 35 15.64 -7.03 -9.49
C ASP A 35 14.96 -7.76 -10.68
N ASP A 36 14.36 -8.95 -10.45
CA ASP A 36 13.48 -9.62 -11.41
C ASP A 36 12.01 -9.30 -11.14
N HIS A 37 11.55 -8.25 -11.80
CA HIS A 37 10.20 -7.69 -11.63
C HIS A 37 9.05 -8.54 -12.24
N SER A 38 9.32 -9.79 -12.65
CA SER A 38 8.31 -10.64 -13.32
C SER A 38 7.16 -11.05 -12.39
N ASP A 39 7.37 -11.04 -11.08
CA ASP A 39 6.35 -11.26 -10.07
C ASP A 39 5.45 -10.03 -9.84
N TRP A 40 5.73 -8.87 -10.43
CA TRP A 40 4.80 -7.73 -10.41
C TRP A 40 3.69 -7.80 -11.46
N ILE A 41 3.76 -8.79 -12.36
CA ILE A 41 2.73 -9.00 -13.39
C ILE A 41 1.37 -9.24 -12.72
N GLY A 42 0.38 -8.44 -13.14
CA GLY A 42 -1.00 -8.51 -12.68
C GLY A 42 -1.31 -7.69 -11.43
N ILE A 43 -0.31 -7.05 -10.81
CA ILE A 43 -0.53 -6.08 -9.73
C ILE A 43 -0.96 -4.75 -10.36
N PRO A 44 -2.07 -4.12 -9.93
CA PRO A 44 -2.48 -2.82 -10.45
C PRO A 44 -1.47 -1.72 -10.15
N VAL A 45 -1.31 -0.78 -11.09
CA VAL A 45 -0.67 0.51 -10.82
C VAL A 45 -1.62 1.34 -9.96
N VAL A 46 -1.17 1.73 -8.77
CA VAL A 46 -1.96 2.47 -7.78
C VAL A 46 -1.76 3.98 -7.88
N ASP A 47 -0.64 4.41 -8.47
CA ASP A 47 -0.36 5.81 -8.80
C ASP A 47 0.52 5.87 -10.04
N SER A 48 0.33 6.90 -10.87
CA SER A 48 1.09 7.10 -12.09
C SER A 48 1.21 8.59 -12.37
N ASP A 49 2.40 9.02 -12.77
CA ASP A 49 2.66 10.39 -13.16
C ASP A 49 3.15 10.50 -14.62
N ALA A 50 2.82 11.63 -15.25
CA ALA A 50 3.21 11.97 -16.60
C ALA A 50 4.46 12.87 -16.61
N ALA A 51 5.63 12.27 -16.78
CA ALA A 51 6.95 12.91 -17.02
C ALA A 51 6.98 14.44 -17.02
N ASP A 52 6.99 15.05 -15.83
CA ASP A 52 6.99 16.49 -15.64
C ASP A 52 8.26 17.03 -14.94
N ASN A 53 9.06 16.15 -14.32
CA ASN A 53 10.19 16.51 -13.47
C ASN A 53 11.56 16.03 -14.02
N VAL A 54 11.80 16.36 -15.30
CA VAL A 54 13.00 15.96 -16.05
C VAL A 54 14.31 16.40 -15.41
N GLY A 55 15.19 15.44 -15.14
CA GLY A 55 16.58 15.68 -14.69
C GLY A 55 16.83 15.46 -13.20
N SER A 56 15.81 15.04 -12.44
CA SER A 56 15.92 14.52 -11.08
C SER A 56 15.30 13.11 -11.00
N ILE A 57 15.13 12.61 -9.78
CA ILE A 57 14.19 11.50 -9.53
C ILE A 57 12.81 11.99 -9.98
N ASP A 58 12.13 11.15 -10.75
CA ASP A 58 10.87 11.44 -11.44
C ASP A 58 10.07 10.12 -11.46
N ILE A 59 9.13 9.98 -10.53
CA ILE A 59 8.41 8.73 -10.24
C ILE A 59 7.39 8.50 -11.36
N ALA A 60 7.49 7.39 -12.08
CA ALA A 60 6.59 7.10 -13.20
C ALA A 60 5.34 6.32 -12.77
N GLU A 61 5.52 5.17 -12.13
CA GLU A 61 4.42 4.30 -11.72
C GLU A 61 4.74 3.67 -10.36
N THR A 62 3.70 3.54 -9.53
CA THR A 62 3.77 2.81 -8.26
C THR A 62 2.82 1.61 -8.29
N GLN A 63 3.31 0.46 -7.84
CA GLN A 63 2.52 -0.74 -7.57
C GLN A 63 2.73 -1.18 -6.13
N ILE A 64 1.70 -1.73 -5.50
CA ILE A 64 1.76 -2.21 -4.12
C ILE A 64 1.04 -3.56 -4.00
N ALA A 65 1.67 -4.48 -3.30
CA ALA A 65 1.10 -5.74 -2.86
C ALA A 65 1.49 -6.00 -1.41
N ASN A 66 0.88 -6.99 -0.77
CA ASN A 66 1.34 -7.49 0.51
C ASN A 66 1.16 -9.00 0.59
N ASP A 67 1.90 -9.64 1.48
CA ASP A 67 1.56 -10.97 1.98
C ASP A 67 1.23 -10.91 3.48
N ALA A 68 1.40 -12.01 4.18
CA ALA A 68 1.12 -12.09 5.61
C ALA A 68 2.20 -11.40 6.48
N ASN A 69 3.38 -11.14 5.93
CA ASN A 69 4.54 -10.65 6.67
C ASN A 69 5.04 -9.30 6.14
N PHE A 70 4.83 -9.00 4.86
CA PHE A 70 5.45 -7.85 4.21
C PHE A 70 4.46 -7.03 3.40
N LEU A 71 4.67 -5.70 3.43
CA LEU A 71 4.22 -4.78 2.40
C LEU A 71 5.30 -4.68 1.33
N TYR A 72 4.92 -4.91 0.08
CA TYR A 72 5.80 -4.81 -1.09
C TYR A 72 5.43 -3.58 -1.91
N ILE A 73 6.45 -2.83 -2.33
CA ILE A 73 6.29 -1.63 -3.15
C ILE A 73 7.22 -1.75 -4.35
N ARG A 74 6.72 -1.45 -5.55
CA ARG A 74 7.54 -1.21 -6.74
C ARG A 74 7.32 0.19 -7.24
N ASN A 75 8.41 0.88 -7.53
CA ASN A 75 8.41 2.20 -8.16
C ASN A 75 9.20 2.10 -9.45
N THR A 76 8.63 2.63 -10.52
CA THR A 76 9.36 2.89 -11.77
C THR A 76 9.61 4.39 -11.89
N PHE A 77 10.58 4.78 -12.71
CA PHE A 77 11.01 6.16 -12.84
C PHE A 77 11.15 6.54 -14.32
N HIS A 78 10.87 7.80 -14.67
CA HIS A 78 11.03 8.33 -16.03
C HIS A 78 12.50 8.47 -16.43
N SER A 79 13.42 8.38 -15.47
CA SER A 79 14.86 8.32 -15.67
C SER A 79 15.48 7.15 -14.89
N SER A 80 16.78 6.89 -15.06
CA SER A 80 17.49 5.90 -14.24
C SER A 80 18.02 6.49 -12.93
N VAL A 81 17.49 7.62 -12.46
CA VAL A 81 17.89 8.27 -11.20
C VAL A 81 16.81 8.01 -10.17
N SER A 82 17.19 7.34 -9.09
CA SER A 82 16.23 6.80 -8.11
C SER A 82 16.77 6.78 -6.69
N LEU A 83 18.09 6.95 -6.49
CA LEU A 83 18.69 7.03 -5.16
C LEU A 83 18.33 8.37 -4.51
N GLY A 84 17.64 8.30 -3.37
CA GLY A 84 17.10 9.49 -2.70
C GLY A 84 15.58 9.61 -2.76
N LEU A 85 14.89 8.56 -3.22
CA LEU A 85 13.47 8.38 -3.00
C LEU A 85 13.19 8.13 -1.51
N PHE A 86 12.19 8.82 -1.00
CA PHE A 86 11.60 8.59 0.31
C PHE A 86 10.24 7.93 0.17
N THR A 87 9.96 6.98 1.06
CA THR A 87 8.62 6.44 1.32
C THR A 87 8.13 7.04 2.62
N GLY A 88 6.99 7.73 2.59
CA GLY A 88 6.28 8.23 3.77
C GLY A 88 5.02 7.41 4.02
N ILE A 89 4.80 7.04 5.28
CA ILE A 89 3.60 6.33 5.74
C ILE A 89 2.93 7.15 6.84
N ASP A 90 1.61 7.27 6.71
CA ASP A 90 0.68 7.79 7.69
C ASP A 90 -0.28 6.66 8.07
N VAL A 91 -0.33 6.38 9.36
CA VAL A 91 -0.92 5.15 9.92
C VAL A 91 -2.22 5.41 10.64
N ASP A 92 -2.62 6.68 10.80
CA ASP A 92 -3.79 7.08 11.58
C ASP A 92 -4.77 7.98 10.80
N ASP A 93 -4.48 8.27 9.52
CA ASP A 93 -5.28 9.11 8.63
C ASP A 93 -5.40 10.58 9.16
N ASP A 94 -4.51 11.01 10.05
CA ASP A 94 -4.49 12.36 10.61
C ASP A 94 -3.27 13.17 10.12
N VAL A 95 -3.51 14.10 9.20
CA VAL A 95 -2.46 15.00 8.71
C VAL A 95 -1.84 15.88 9.82
N ALA A 96 -2.46 15.97 11.00
CA ALA A 96 -1.99 16.78 12.11
C ALA A 96 -1.06 16.03 13.08
N THR A 97 -0.90 14.70 13.01
CA THR A 97 -0.11 13.90 13.97
C THR A 97 1.34 13.70 13.52
N GLY A 98 1.59 13.61 12.22
CA GLY A 98 2.91 13.42 11.61
C GLY A 98 3.58 14.67 11.02
N PHE A 99 4.65 14.44 10.25
CA PHE A 99 5.37 15.49 9.51
C PHE A 99 4.68 15.82 8.18
N ASP A 100 4.40 17.10 7.95
CA ASP A 100 3.81 17.60 6.71
C ASP A 100 4.87 17.78 5.63
N ILE A 101 4.91 16.84 4.67
CA ILE A 101 5.90 16.80 3.59
C ILE A 101 5.72 18.05 2.71
N PHE A 102 6.75 18.89 2.69
CA PHE A 102 6.79 20.19 2.00
C PHE A 102 5.68 21.18 2.38
N GLY A 103 4.91 20.94 3.45
CA GLY A 103 3.78 21.80 3.84
C GLY A 103 2.55 21.66 2.93
N LEU A 104 2.39 20.51 2.26
CA LEU A 104 1.33 20.27 1.27
C LEU A 104 0.00 19.81 1.91
N GLY A 105 0.02 19.33 3.15
CA GLY A 105 -1.16 18.83 3.85
C GLY A 105 -1.75 17.56 3.23
N LEU A 106 -0.91 16.70 2.65
CA LEU A 106 -1.32 15.47 1.96
C LEU A 106 -1.45 14.27 2.89
N ILE A 107 -0.43 14.03 3.73
CA ILE A 107 -0.40 13.04 4.79
C ILE A 107 0.35 13.60 6.01
N GLY A 108 0.09 13.05 7.19
CA GLY A 108 0.90 13.26 8.38
C GLY A 108 1.91 12.14 8.49
N GLN A 109 3.12 12.30 7.94
CA GLN A 109 4.10 11.20 7.94
C GLN A 109 4.55 10.85 9.36
N ASP A 110 4.22 9.65 9.83
CA ASP A 110 4.67 9.09 11.11
C ASP A 110 5.97 8.28 10.96
N SER A 111 6.05 7.58 9.84
CA SER A 111 7.08 6.57 9.55
C SER A 111 7.58 6.80 8.14
N GLY A 112 8.88 6.62 7.92
CA GLY A 112 9.42 6.73 6.58
C GLY A 112 10.70 5.94 6.37
N TRP A 113 11.01 5.74 5.09
CA TRP A 113 12.24 5.12 4.65
C TRP A 113 12.89 6.01 3.60
N GLN A 114 14.20 6.22 3.72
CA GLN A 114 15.01 6.70 2.62
C GLN A 114 15.75 5.49 2.08
N ASN A 115 15.40 5.04 0.87
CA ASN A 115 15.80 3.73 0.39
C ASN A 115 15.33 2.63 1.40
N ASP A 116 16.26 1.90 2.01
CA ASP A 116 16.02 0.87 3.02
C ASP A 116 16.14 1.38 4.46
N PHE A 117 16.59 2.62 4.67
CA PHE A 117 16.89 3.15 5.99
C PHE A 117 15.64 3.76 6.66
N PRO A 118 15.17 3.23 7.80
CA PRO A 118 13.96 3.68 8.46
C PRO A 118 14.20 4.93 9.31
N PHE A 119 13.18 5.76 9.43
CA PHE A 119 13.14 6.88 10.36
C PHE A 119 11.70 7.20 10.75
N THR A 120 11.57 7.82 11.92
CA THR A 120 10.30 8.28 12.47
C THR A 120 10.17 9.79 12.37
N SER A 121 8.94 10.26 12.21
CA SER A 121 8.60 11.66 12.09
C SER A 121 7.42 11.98 13.02
N SER A 122 7.21 13.26 13.35
CA SER A 122 6.09 13.69 14.19
C SER A 122 5.69 15.13 13.90
N ASN A 123 4.53 15.55 14.39
CA ASN A 123 4.06 16.95 14.30
C ASN A 123 4.83 17.96 15.19
N GLY A 124 5.85 17.52 15.92
CA GLY A 124 6.61 18.37 16.85
C GLY A 124 5.89 18.79 18.13
N GLY A 125 4.67 18.30 18.36
CA GLY A 125 3.88 18.55 19.56
C GLY A 125 3.70 20.06 19.83
N LEU A 126 4.15 20.52 21.00
CA LEU A 126 3.95 21.91 21.45
C LEU A 126 4.75 22.95 20.65
N SER A 127 5.76 22.55 19.87
CA SER A 127 6.49 23.47 19.00
C SER A 127 5.68 23.87 17.76
N GLY A 128 4.67 23.07 17.40
CA GLY A 128 3.81 23.26 16.22
C GLY A 128 4.54 23.13 14.88
N ALA A 129 5.83 22.79 14.89
CA ALA A 129 6.63 22.57 13.69
C ALA A 129 6.93 21.09 13.57
N GLY A 130 6.46 20.46 12.48
CA GLY A 130 6.73 19.06 12.19
C GLY A 130 8.23 18.73 12.28
N ILE A 131 8.55 17.58 12.88
CA ILE A 131 9.89 17.04 13.00
C ILE A 131 10.05 15.95 11.95
N PHE A 132 10.86 16.25 10.94
CA PHE A 132 11.37 15.25 10.02
C PHE A 132 12.52 14.49 10.68
N ASN A 133 12.46 13.15 10.66
CA ASN A 133 13.50 12.28 11.23
C ASN A 133 13.87 12.70 12.66
N ASP A 134 13.03 12.34 13.62
CA ASP A 134 13.19 12.63 15.05
C ASP A 134 14.34 11.86 15.73
N GLY A 135 15.07 11.04 14.96
CA GLY A 135 16.23 10.28 15.40
C GLY A 135 15.92 9.07 16.28
N GLN A 136 14.65 8.68 16.45
CA GLN A 136 14.30 7.50 17.26
C GLN A 136 14.45 6.20 16.47
N GLY A 137 14.15 6.23 15.18
CA GLY A 137 14.25 5.08 14.29
C GLY A 137 13.22 4.00 14.64
N MET A 138 13.47 2.78 14.16
CA MET A 138 12.53 1.66 14.29
C MET A 138 13.22 0.37 14.73
N THR A 139 12.43 -0.61 15.12
CA THR A 139 12.83 -1.99 15.39
C THR A 139 11.81 -2.94 14.76
N GLY A 140 12.19 -4.20 14.55
CA GLY A 140 11.45 -5.13 13.69
C GLY A 140 12.34 -5.59 12.54
N ASP A 141 11.82 -6.34 11.57
CA ASP A 141 12.70 -6.93 10.55
C ASP A 141 13.29 -5.85 9.58
N PHE A 142 14.35 -6.07 8.78
CA PHE A 142 15.02 -7.30 8.33
C PHE A 142 16.32 -7.73 9.05
N PHE A 143 16.95 -6.87 9.86
CA PHE A 143 18.06 -7.29 10.74
C PHE A 143 17.82 -6.86 12.20
N GLY A 144 16.53 -6.69 12.57
CA GLY A 144 16.11 -6.17 13.87
C GLY A 144 16.08 -4.64 13.95
N SER A 145 16.49 -3.94 12.89
CA SER A 145 16.61 -2.48 12.83
C SER A 145 15.40 -1.76 12.21
N GLY A 146 14.35 -2.48 11.79
CA GLY A 146 13.25 -1.91 11.00
C GLY A 146 13.63 -1.51 9.57
N ALA A 147 14.81 -1.95 9.10
CA ALA A 147 15.24 -1.69 7.72
C ALA A 147 14.44 -2.54 6.75
N ALA A 148 14.09 -1.96 5.60
CA ALA A 148 13.45 -2.69 4.52
C ALA A 148 14.47 -3.54 3.74
N LEU A 149 14.00 -4.52 2.96
CA LEU A 149 14.80 -5.06 1.85
C LEU A 149 14.56 -4.22 0.61
N LEU A 150 15.61 -4.05 -0.19
CA LEU A 150 15.61 -3.17 -1.34
C LEU A 150 16.46 -3.73 -2.47
N ASP A 151 15.93 -3.71 -3.69
CA ASP A 151 16.67 -3.98 -4.94
C ASP A 151 16.13 -3.05 -6.06
N ALA A 152 16.94 -2.48 -6.94
CA ALA A 152 18.39 -2.33 -6.84
C ALA A 152 18.80 -1.33 -5.75
N PHE A 153 19.90 -1.66 -5.05
CA PHE A 153 20.65 -0.70 -4.24
C PHE A 153 21.60 0.14 -5.12
N ALA A 154 21.04 0.72 -6.19
CA ALA A 154 21.72 1.59 -7.14
C ALA A 154 20.69 2.49 -7.83
N ASP A 155 21.19 3.47 -8.56
CA ASP A 155 20.38 4.23 -9.50
C ASP A 155 19.86 3.26 -10.60
N SER A 156 18.55 3.18 -10.72
CA SER A 156 17.81 2.28 -11.61
C SER A 156 16.55 2.99 -12.10
N ASN A 157 16.00 2.53 -13.22
CA ASN A 157 14.69 2.98 -13.68
C ASN A 157 13.53 2.28 -12.96
N GLU A 158 13.82 1.25 -12.15
CA GLU A 158 12.83 0.48 -11.39
C GLU A 158 13.44 -0.02 -10.08
N ARG A 159 12.65 -0.03 -9.01
CA ARG A 159 13.05 -0.48 -7.68
C ARG A 159 11.91 -1.16 -6.94
N GLU A 160 12.26 -2.07 -6.05
CA GLU A 160 11.38 -2.88 -5.23
C GLU A 160 11.79 -2.77 -3.77
N LEU A 161 10.80 -2.67 -2.88
CA LEU A 161 10.98 -2.55 -1.44
C LEU A 161 10.08 -3.56 -0.73
N ALA A 162 10.60 -4.23 0.30
CA ALA A 162 9.80 -5.00 1.24
C ALA A 162 9.94 -4.44 2.66
N ILE A 163 8.81 -4.06 3.25
CA ILE A 163 8.71 -3.53 4.61
C ILE A 163 7.96 -4.56 5.47
N SER A 164 8.53 -4.94 6.62
CA SER A 164 7.82 -5.81 7.58
C SER A 164 6.51 -5.19 8.04
N LEU A 165 5.48 -6.02 8.14
CA LEU A 165 4.25 -5.66 8.84
C LEU A 165 4.42 -5.67 10.37
N ASP A 166 5.48 -6.29 10.90
CA ASP A 166 5.79 -6.36 12.34
C ASP A 166 6.69 -5.20 12.84
N ILE A 167 6.95 -4.18 12.01
CA ILE A 167 7.81 -3.05 12.38
C ILE A 167 7.17 -2.17 13.47
N LEU A 168 8.02 -1.76 14.42
CA LEU A 168 7.68 -0.95 15.57
C LEU A 168 8.50 0.35 15.58
N ARG A 169 7.87 1.45 15.99
CA ARG A 169 8.54 2.71 16.28
C ARG A 169 9.26 2.64 17.63
N ASN A 170 10.48 3.17 17.68
CA ASN A 170 11.26 3.20 18.92
C ASN A 170 10.80 4.33 19.86
N PRO A 171 10.94 4.15 21.19
CA PRO A 171 10.63 5.20 22.15
C PRO A 171 11.55 6.43 21.99
N PRO A 172 11.10 7.65 22.37
CA PRO A 172 9.86 7.97 23.07
C PRO A 172 8.68 8.33 22.17
N THR A 173 8.86 8.40 20.84
CA THR A 173 7.78 8.39 19.86
C THR A 173 7.11 7.03 19.92
N ALA A 174 6.20 6.88 20.90
CA ALA A 174 5.40 5.71 21.27
C ALA A 174 5.89 4.35 20.70
N LEU A 175 6.28 3.42 21.58
CA LEU A 175 6.35 1.99 21.24
C LEU A 175 4.99 1.57 20.66
N GLY A 176 4.90 1.52 19.34
CA GLY A 176 3.67 1.36 18.59
C GLY A 176 3.98 0.78 17.22
N GLU A 177 3.05 -0.05 16.75
CA GLU A 177 3.10 -0.66 15.43
C GLU A 177 3.09 0.43 14.36
N VAL A 178 3.86 0.22 13.28
CA VAL A 178 3.71 1.02 12.06
C VAL A 178 2.46 0.60 11.29
N PHE A 179 2.02 -0.65 11.43
CA PHE A 179 0.79 -1.13 10.83
C PHE A 179 -0.17 -1.59 11.95
N PRO A 180 -0.76 -0.66 12.73
CA PRO A 180 -1.68 -1.00 13.81
C PRO A 180 -3.05 -1.48 13.32
N ASP A 181 -3.36 -1.23 12.05
CA ASP A 181 -4.54 -1.72 11.35
C ASP A 181 -4.21 -2.07 9.89
N ASP A 182 -5.25 -2.48 9.15
CA ASP A 182 -5.10 -2.95 7.78
C ASP A 182 -5.04 -1.80 6.76
N THR A 183 -5.02 -0.53 7.17
CA THR A 183 -5.07 0.63 6.27
C THR A 183 -3.91 1.59 6.52
N VAL A 184 -3.30 2.04 5.43
CA VAL A 184 -2.25 3.05 5.48
C VAL A 184 -2.37 4.03 4.32
N ARG A 185 -1.90 5.25 4.54
CA ARG A 185 -1.65 6.19 3.45
C ARG A 185 -0.16 6.24 3.16
N LEU A 186 0.17 6.16 1.88
CA LEU A 186 1.54 6.29 1.41
C LEU A 186 1.71 7.54 0.56
N LEU A 187 2.90 8.12 0.66
CA LEU A 187 3.38 9.17 -0.22
C LEU A 187 4.84 8.88 -0.57
N PHE A 188 5.16 8.86 -1.85
CA PHE A 188 6.54 8.77 -2.34
C PHE A 188 7.01 10.16 -2.71
N TRP A 189 8.23 10.51 -2.31
CA TRP A 189 8.73 11.86 -2.53
C TRP A 189 10.25 11.94 -2.61
N THR A 190 10.77 13.02 -3.16
CA THR A 190 12.20 13.33 -3.16
C THR A 190 12.44 14.79 -2.83
N ASP A 191 13.52 15.07 -2.10
CA ASP A 191 14.05 16.41 -1.88
C ASP A 191 15.17 16.80 -2.88
N THR A 192 15.42 15.94 -3.87
CA THR A 192 16.43 16.18 -4.89
C THR A 192 15.90 17.00 -6.06
N GLY A 193 16.75 17.84 -6.67
CA GLY A 193 16.37 18.64 -7.83
C GLY A 193 15.20 19.59 -7.54
N ASN A 194 14.16 19.52 -8.37
CA ASN A 194 12.94 20.31 -8.20
C ASN A 194 11.95 19.70 -7.19
N GLY A 195 12.31 18.56 -6.59
CA GLY A 195 11.40 17.72 -5.84
C GLY A 195 10.45 16.95 -6.75
N ASP A 196 9.86 15.89 -6.23
CA ASP A 196 8.78 15.14 -6.85
C ASP A 196 7.98 14.49 -5.73
N VAL A 197 6.66 14.37 -5.91
CA VAL A 197 5.72 13.86 -4.91
C VAL A 197 4.61 13.12 -5.63
N SER A 198 4.43 11.84 -5.30
CA SER A 198 3.35 11.01 -5.82
C SER A 198 1.96 11.53 -5.40
N GLY A 199 0.91 10.97 -6.00
CA GLY A 199 -0.42 11.06 -5.40
C GLY A 199 -0.48 10.42 -4.00
N VAL A 200 -1.47 10.81 -3.18
CA VAL A 200 -1.75 10.11 -1.91
C VAL A 200 -2.34 8.73 -2.24
N ILE A 201 -1.64 7.68 -1.85
CA ILE A 201 -2.06 6.30 -2.07
C ILE A 201 -2.73 5.79 -0.80
N ASN A 202 -4.04 5.55 -0.86
CA ASN A 202 -4.77 4.88 0.20
C ASN A 202 -4.73 3.38 -0.04
N TYR A 203 -3.99 2.63 0.79
CA TYR A 203 -3.82 1.19 0.64
C TYR A 203 -4.48 0.44 1.80
N THR A 204 -5.24 -0.61 1.48
CA THR A 204 -5.75 -1.56 2.46
C THR A 204 -5.06 -2.89 2.26
N LEU A 205 -4.40 -3.42 3.30
CA LEU A 205 -3.76 -4.72 3.28
C LEU A 205 -4.75 -5.79 2.80
N ALA A 206 -4.33 -6.52 1.78
CA ALA A 206 -5.08 -7.65 1.28
C ALA A 206 -4.98 -8.81 2.26
N VAL A 207 -6.01 -9.64 2.29
CA VAL A 207 -5.99 -10.94 2.97
C VAL A 207 -5.88 -12.05 1.93
N PRO A 208 -5.31 -13.22 2.28
CA PRO A 208 -5.28 -14.35 1.37
C PRO A 208 -6.70 -14.69 0.93
N GLU A 209 -6.93 -14.83 -0.39
CA GLU A 209 -8.23 -15.28 -0.85
C GLU A 209 -8.58 -16.63 -0.19
N PRO A 210 -9.75 -16.76 0.44
CA PRO A 210 -10.13 -18.03 1.03
C PRO A 210 -10.20 -19.08 -0.07
N ALA A 211 -9.43 -20.16 0.07
CA ALA A 211 -9.38 -21.30 -0.87
C ALA A 211 -10.78 -21.87 -1.24
N SER A 212 -11.80 -21.55 -0.43
CA SER A 212 -13.22 -21.83 -0.65
C SER A 212 -13.82 -21.21 -1.92
N ALA A 213 -13.29 -20.09 -2.43
CA ALA A 213 -13.77 -19.47 -3.68
C ALA A 213 -13.51 -20.38 -4.90
N CYS A 214 -12.38 -21.10 -4.90
CA CYS A 214 -12.08 -22.12 -5.91
C CYS A 214 -13.05 -23.33 -5.84
N LEU A 215 -13.56 -23.66 -4.65
CA LEU A 215 -14.48 -24.78 -4.45
C LEU A 215 -15.89 -24.51 -5.01
N LEU A 216 -16.34 -23.25 -5.00
CA LEU A 216 -17.65 -22.88 -5.55
C LEU A 216 -17.70 -22.97 -7.07
N VAL A 217 -16.59 -22.66 -7.76
CA VAL A 217 -16.45 -22.83 -9.21
C VAL A 217 -16.39 -24.33 -9.57
N ALA A 218 -15.67 -25.14 -8.79
CA ALA A 218 -15.63 -26.60 -8.97
C ALA A 218 -17.00 -27.26 -8.74
N MET A 219 -17.77 -26.81 -7.75
CA MET A 219 -19.12 -27.34 -7.46
C MET A 219 -20.15 -26.90 -8.51
N ALA A 220 -20.05 -25.68 -9.05
CA ALA A 220 -20.90 -25.22 -10.15
C ALA A 220 -20.62 -25.99 -11.45
N GLY A 221 -19.35 -26.33 -11.73
CA GLY A 221 -18.96 -27.18 -12.87
C GLY A 221 -19.48 -28.62 -12.76
N CYS A 222 -19.49 -29.19 -11.55
CA CYS A 222 -20.03 -30.53 -11.29
C CYS A 222 -21.56 -30.62 -11.41
N LEU A 223 -22.29 -29.50 -11.28
CA LEU A 223 -23.75 -29.46 -11.42
C LEU A 223 -24.23 -29.42 -12.88
N VAL A 224 -23.35 -29.19 -13.86
CA VAL A 224 -23.70 -29.14 -15.30
C VAL A 224 -23.71 -30.54 -15.96
N PHE A 225 -23.16 -31.58 -15.33
CA PHE A 225 -23.09 -32.93 -15.89
C PHE A 225 -24.10 -33.93 -15.31
N THR A 226 -25.32 -33.50 -14.93
CA THR A 226 -26.41 -34.45 -14.70
C THR A 226 -27.61 -34.25 -15.63
N ARG A 227 -27.68 -35.20 -16.59
CA ARG A 227 -28.80 -35.69 -17.41
C ARG A 227 -29.13 -34.96 -18.71
N ARG A 228 -29.14 -35.72 -19.82
CA ARG A 228 -30.26 -36.63 -20.17
C ARG A 228 -29.87 -37.70 -21.21
N ARG A 229 -30.30 -38.93 -20.88
CA ARG A 229 -30.65 -40.12 -21.69
C ARG A 229 -29.81 -40.49 -22.90
#